data_AF-A0A1S9CUL9-F1
#
_entry.id   AF-A0A1S9CUL9-F1
#
_cell.length_a   1.000
_cell.length_b   1.000
_cell.length_c   1.000
_cell.angle_alpha   90.00
_cell.angle_beta   90.00
_cell.angle_gamma   90.00
#
_symmetry.space_group_name_H-M   'P 1'
#
loop_
_entity.id
_entity.type
_entity.pdbx_description
1 polymer ?
#
loop_
_entity_poly.entity_id
_entity_poly.type
_entity_poly.pdbx_seq_one_letter_code
_entity_poly.pdbx_strand_id
1 'polypeptide(L)' 'MHFKTDNKGLFASSLEQFSSEQWLLKNVTLDLHNDSRISDNIMTEYEKKFSELGFTINRLEAIPNKK' A
#
# COMPACT_ATOMS: atom_id res chain seq x y z
N MET A 1 -0.88 -10.53 -3.74
CA MET A 1 -0.36 -10.18 -2.41
C MET A 1 -0.77 -8.75 -2.11
N HIS A 2 -1.28 -8.49 -0.90
CA HIS A 2 -1.62 -7.14 -0.46
C HIS A 2 -0.51 -6.64 0.47
N PHE A 3 0.03 -5.46 0.19
CA PHE A 3 1.09 -4.85 0.99
C PHE A 3 0.68 -3.44 1.38
N LYS A 4 0.76 -3.12 2.68
CA LYS A 4 0.54 -1.78 3.21
C LYS A 4 1.58 -1.43 4.27
N THR A 5 2.06 -0.20 4.26
CA THR A 5 3.03 0.31 5.25
C THR A 5 2.97 1.84 5.32
N ASP A 6 3.16 2.36 6.52
CA ASP A 6 3.36 3.78 6.85
C ASP A 6 4.82 4.23 6.60
N ASN A 7 5.75 3.30 6.42
CA ASN A 7 7.15 3.60 6.14
C ASN A 7 7.39 3.82 4.62
N LYS A 8 7.60 5.08 4.24
CA LYS A 8 7.84 5.48 2.84
C LYS A 8 9.08 4.83 2.21
N GLY A 9 10.16 4.64 2.97
CA GLY A 9 11.39 4.02 2.47
C GLY A 9 11.20 2.54 2.17
N LEU A 10 10.53 1.83 3.07
CA LEU A 10 10.16 0.43 2.86
C LEU A 10 9.22 0.28 1.65
N PHE A 11 8.25 1.19 1.50
CA PHE A 11 7.32 1.17 0.38
C PHE A 11 8.04 1.37 -0.96
N ALA A 12 8.94 2.35 -1.05
CA ALA A 12 9.73 2.61 -2.26
C ALA A 12 10.61 1.40 -2.64
N SER A 13 11.34 0.85 -1.67
CA SER A 13 12.19 -0.34 -1.91
C SER A 13 11.36 -1.55 -2.35
N SER A 14 10.16 -1.72 -1.80
CA SER A 14 9.25 -2.81 -2.18
C SER A 14 8.73 -2.64 -3.62
N LEU A 15 8.39 -1.42 -4.05
CA LEU A 15 7.98 -1.13 -5.42
C LEU A 15 9.09 -1.47 -6.42
N GLU A 16 10.33 -1.07 -6.11
CA GLU A 16 11.50 -1.38 -6.93
C GLU A 16 11.70 -2.89 -7.06
N GLN A 17 11.63 -3.62 -5.94
CA GLN A 17 11.78 -5.07 -5.94
C GLN A 17 10.70 -5.75 -6.78
N PHE A 18 9.42 -5.46 -6.55
CA PHE A 18 8.33 -6.08 -7.31
C PHE A 18 8.41 -5.76 -8.81
N SER A 19 8.79 -4.53 -9.16
CA SER A 19 9.02 -4.15 -10.55
C SER A 19 10.20 -4.91 -11.17
N SER A 20 11.29 -5.11 -10.42
CA SER A 20 12.47 -5.86 -10.88
C SER A 20 12.16 -7.33 -11.17
N GLU A 21 11.25 -7.92 -10.38
CA GLU A 21 10.76 -9.29 -10.56
C GLU A 21 9.64 -9.39 -11.61
N GLN A 22 9.29 -8.29 -12.27
CA GLN A 22 8.21 -8.21 -13.27
C GLN A 22 6.83 -8.59 -12.72
N TRP A 23 6.58 -8.35 -11.43
CA TRP A 23 5.25 -8.52 -10.86
C TRP A 23 4.33 -7.42 -11.38
N LEU A 24 3.06 -7.76 -11.58
CA LEU A 24 2.05 -6.77 -11.92
C LEU A 24 1.60 -6.03 -10.66
N LEU A 25 1.82 -4.73 -10.63
CA LEU A 25 1.37 -3.84 -9.57
C LEU A 25 -0.01 -3.26 -9.89
N LYS A 26 -0.93 -3.32 -8.93
CA LYS A 26 -2.30 -2.79 -9.01
C LYS A 26 -2.63 -2.00 -7.74
N ASN A 27 -3.65 -1.14 -7.84
CA ASN A 27 -4.24 -0.42 -6.70
C ASN A 27 -3.18 0.25 -5.81
N VAL A 28 -2.19 0.89 -6.44
CA VAL A 28 -1.12 1.61 -5.77
C VAL A 28 -1.66 2.95 -5.27
N THR A 29 -1.46 3.23 -3.99
CA THR A 29 -1.83 4.49 -3.34
C THR A 29 -0.80 4.87 -2.28
N LEU A 30 -0.58 6.18 -2.13
CA LEU A 30 0.25 6.77 -1.07
C LEU A 30 -0.58 7.21 0.14
N ASP A 31 -1.90 7.09 0.03
CA ASP A 31 -2.85 7.45 1.06
C ASP A 31 -4.07 6.52 0.99
N LEU A 32 -3.94 5.39 1.68
CA LEU A 32 -4.96 4.35 1.73
C LEU A 32 -6.28 4.86 2.32
N HIS A 33 -6.24 5.76 3.29
CA HIS A 33 -7.45 6.21 3.97
C HIS A 33 -8.28 7.19 3.14
N ASN A 34 -7.63 7.91 2.22
CA ASN A 34 -8.31 8.85 1.33
C ASN A 34 -8.55 8.31 -0.09
N ASP A 35 -8.14 7.07 -0.39
CA ASP A 35 -8.36 6.46 -1.70
C ASP A 35 -9.74 5.82 -1.83
N SER A 36 -10.66 6.52 -2.48
CA SER A 36 -12.04 6.06 -2.72
C SER A 36 -12.15 4.79 -3.56
N ARG A 37 -11.07 4.34 -4.22
CA ARG A 37 -11.06 3.10 -5.02
C ARG A 37 -10.92 1.87 -4.14
N ILE A 38 -10.50 2.03 -2.87
CA ILE A 38 -10.23 0.92 -1.95
C ILE A 38 -11.31 0.89 -0.87
N SER A 39 -12.43 0.25 -1.19
CA SER A 39 -13.59 0.15 -0.29
C SER A 39 -13.48 -0.94 0.77
N ASP A 40 -12.56 -1.90 0.60
CA ASP A 40 -12.38 -3.06 1.49
C ASP A 40 -11.31 -2.84 2.58
N ASN A 41 -11.03 -1.57 2.91
CA ASN A 41 -10.09 -1.24 3.96
C ASN A 41 -10.80 -1.15 5.31
N ILE A 42 -10.75 -2.23 6.09
CA ILE A 42 -11.15 -2.18 7.51
C ILE A 42 -10.04 -1.47 8.28
N MET A 43 -10.26 -0.18 8.54
CA MET A 43 -9.37 0.64 9.34
C MET A 43 -9.43 0.20 10.81
N THR A 44 -8.27 -0.11 11.38
CA THR A 44 -8.16 -0.38 12.82
C THR A 44 -8.21 0.93 13.61
N GLU A 45 -8.54 0.86 14.90
CA GLU A 45 -8.52 2.03 15.80
C GLU A 45 -7.15 2.70 15.89
N TYR A 46 -6.07 1.93 15.70
CA TYR A 46 -4.71 2.47 15.62
C TYR A 46 -4.55 3.34 14.36
N GLU A 47 -4.88 2.80 13.19
CA GLU A 47 -4.75 3.51 11.92
C GLU A 47 -5.61 4.79 11.88
N LYS A 48 -6.79 4.77 12.52
CA LYS A 48 -7.65 5.95 12.64
C LYS A 48 -6.97 7.11 13.39
N LYS A 49 -6.39 6.84 14.57
CA LYS A 49 -5.69 7.85 15.36
C LYS A 49 -4.48 8.43 14.62
N PHE A 50 -3.76 7.59 13.88
CA PHE A 50 -2.57 8.02 13.15
C PHE A 50 -2.93 8.81 11.88
N SER A 51 -4.00 8.42 11.19
CA SER A 51 -4.55 9.19 10.06
C SER A 51 -4.96 10.61 10.48
N GLU A 52 -5.60 10.75 11.65
CA GLU A 52 -5.96 12.06 12.23
C GLU A 52 -4.73 12.93 12.57
N LEU A 53 -3.56 12.31 12.81
CA LEU A 53 -2.28 12.98 13.04
C LEU A 53 -1.51 13.27 11.74
N GLY A 54 -2.09 12.97 10.57
CA GLY A 54 -1.50 13.23 9.26
C GLY A 54 -0.55 12.13 8.75
N PHE A 55 -0.52 10.96 9.41
CA PHE A 55 0.24 9.82 8.92
C PHE A 55 -0.56 9.07 7.86
N THR A 56 -0.01 8.98 6.64
CA THR A 56 -0.62 8.24 5.54
C THR A 56 -0.09 6.81 5.50
N ILE A 57 -0.94 5.88 5.09
CA ILE A 57 -0.56 4.49 4.83
C ILE A 57 -0.46 4.30 3.33
N ASN A 58 0.71 3.87 2.85
CA ASN A 58 0.90 3.51 1.46
C ASN A 58 0.45 2.05 1.26
N ARG A 59 -0.18 1.74 0.13
CA ARG A 59 -0.66 0.40 -0.19
C ARG A 59 -0.43 0.06 -1.66
N LEU A 60 -0.20 -1.21 -1.94
CA LEU A 60 -0.22 -1.78 -3.27
C LEU A 60 -0.76 -3.22 -3.26
N GLU A 61 -1.17 -3.69 -4.44
CA GLU A 61 -1.39 -5.10 -4.73
C GLU A 61 -0.33 -5.58 -5.72
N ALA A 62 0.47 -6.56 -5.32
CA ALA A 62 1.48 -7.17 -6.18
C ALA A 62 1.02 -8.57 -6.60
N ILE A 63 1.03 -8.82 -7.91
CA ILE A 63 0.64 -10.10 -8.51
C ILE A 63 1.89 -10.70 -9.17
N PRO A 64 2.42 -11.82 -8.66
CA PRO A 64 3.59 -12.45 -9.25
C PRO A 64 3.27 -12.91 -10.67
N ASN A 65 4.20 -12.65 -11.60
CA ASN A 65 4.10 -13.18 -12.94
C ASN A 65 4.40 -14.68 -12.88
N LYS A 66 3.41 -15.51 -13.21
CA LYS A 66 3.63 -16.96 -13.32
C LYS A 66 4.39 -17.20 -14.63
N LYS A 67 5.71 -17.35 -14.55
CA LYS A 67 6.46 -18.02 -15.62
C LYS A 67 6.09 -19.49 -15.69
#